data_AF-A0A5S9QGR0-F1
#
_entry.id   AF-A0A5S9QGR0-F1
#
_cell.length_a   1.000
_cell.length_b   1.000
_cell.length_c   1.000
_cell.angle_alpha   90.00
_cell.angle_beta   90.00
_cell.angle_gamma   90.00
#
_symmetry.space_group_name_H-M   'P 1'
#
loop_
_entity.id
_entity.type
_entity.pdbx_description
1 polymer ?
#
loop_
_entity_poly.entity_id
_entity_poly.type
_entity_poly.pdbx_seq_one_letter_code
_entity_poly.pdbx_strand_id
1 'polypeptide(L)'
;MKTLNAFSMFFALLLLLSPQANAQDEMTGTSATFGDYTVHYSTFNTSFLTPDVAKSVGVVRSKRKGMMTIAVLKKNTEGKESNASASVAGSAYDLIVTKNLDFKQVREQNAVYYLATFDIENKIDVYFTVNVQPDPNQDPFVINFKKRLYWDE
;
A
#
# COMPACT_ATOMS: atom_id res chain seq x y z
N MET A 1 36.94 20.49 -4.73
CA MET A 1 36.45 19.73 -3.56
C MET A 1 35.27 20.47 -2.95
N LYS A 2 34.05 20.00 -3.22
CA LYS A 2 32.82 20.42 -2.54
C LYS A 2 32.03 19.15 -2.28
N THR A 3 31.67 18.93 -1.02
CA THR A 3 31.14 17.70 -0.44
C THR A 3 29.86 17.26 -1.15
N LEU A 4 29.92 16.08 -1.77
CA LEU A 4 28.83 15.44 -2.49
C LEU A 4 28.00 14.58 -1.53
N ASN A 5 26.75 14.99 -1.31
CA ASN A 5 25.60 14.18 -0.89
C ASN A 5 25.86 13.00 0.07
N ALA A 6 26.06 13.29 1.35
CA ALA A 6 25.93 12.28 2.42
C ALA A 6 24.45 11.96 2.77
N PHE A 7 23.47 12.60 2.13
CA PHE A 7 22.04 12.39 2.41
C PHE A 7 21.40 11.27 1.56
N SER A 8 22.10 10.78 0.54
CA SER A 8 21.56 9.80 -0.43
C SER A 8 21.85 8.33 -0.07
N MET A 9 22.48 8.06 1.08
CA MET A 9 23.05 6.75 1.39
C MET A 9 22.61 6.18 2.75
N PHE A 10 21.47 6.65 3.30
CA PHE A 10 20.94 6.12 4.56
C PHE A 10 19.68 5.27 4.41
N PHE A 11 19.02 5.28 3.23
CA PHE A 11 17.83 4.46 2.99
C PHE A 11 18.14 3.09 2.34
N ALA A 12 19.35 2.92 1.77
CA ALA A 12 19.72 1.72 1.03
C ALA A 12 20.48 0.65 1.84
N LEU A 13 20.92 0.94 3.08
CA LEU A 13 21.82 0.04 3.83
C LEU A 13 21.15 -0.74 4.98
N LEU A 14 19.84 -0.56 5.21
CA LEU A 14 19.09 -1.32 6.24
C LEU A 14 18.46 -2.63 5.74
N LEU A 15 18.71 -3.03 4.49
CA LEU A 15 18.12 -4.24 3.88
C LEU A 15 18.96 -5.53 4.04
N LEU A 16 20.12 -5.48 4.70
CA LEU A 16 21.05 -6.63 4.76
C LEU A 16 21.17 -7.32 6.14
N LEU A 17 20.30 -7.00 7.11
CA LEU A 17 20.18 -7.77 8.34
C LEU A 17 18.76 -8.34 8.47
N SER A 18 18.49 -9.44 7.77
CA SER A 18 17.32 -10.27 8.06
C SER A 18 17.69 -11.32 9.11
N PRO A 19 17.14 -11.28 10.34
CA PRO A 19 17.11 -12.46 11.18
C PRO A 19 16.27 -13.54 10.49
N GLN A 20 16.81 -14.76 10.40
CA GLN A 20 16.04 -15.94 10.00
C GLN A 20 15.04 -16.25 11.12
N ALA A 21 13.91 -15.55 11.08
CA ALA A 21 12.75 -15.87 11.89
C ALA A 21 11.91 -16.88 11.11
N ASN A 22 11.86 -18.12 11.63
CA ASN A 22 10.75 -19.01 11.32
C ASN A 22 9.48 -18.36 11.92
N ALA A 23 8.79 -17.56 11.11
CA ALA A 23 7.52 -16.97 11.47
C ALA A 23 6.43 -17.77 10.78
N GLN A 24 5.69 -18.47 11.62
CA GLN A 24 4.35 -19.00 11.38
C GLN A 24 3.51 -17.94 10.65
N ASP A 25 2.79 -18.40 9.64
CA ASP A 25 1.94 -17.68 8.68
C ASP A 25 1.10 -16.55 9.31
N GLU A 26 1.72 -15.40 9.56
CA GLU A 26 1.04 -14.12 9.60
C GLU A 26 1.21 -13.54 8.20
N MET A 27 0.10 -13.42 7.48
CA MET A 27 -0.01 -12.84 6.14
C MET A 27 0.38 -11.36 6.19
N THR A 28 1.69 -11.12 6.33
CA THR A 28 2.36 -9.83 6.51
C THR A 28 2.99 -9.38 5.19
N GLY A 29 2.53 -9.95 4.07
CA GLY A 29 2.91 -9.52 2.75
C GLY A 29 2.50 -8.07 2.56
N THR A 30 3.45 -7.22 2.19
CA THR A 30 3.18 -5.85 1.68
C THR A 30 3.17 -5.84 0.15
N SER A 31 3.24 -7.02 -0.47
CA SER A 31 3.20 -7.23 -1.91
C SER A 31 2.72 -8.62 -2.30
N ALA A 32 2.17 -8.74 -3.50
CA ALA A 32 1.82 -10.01 -4.14
C ALA A 32 2.21 -9.96 -5.63
N THR A 33 2.74 -11.07 -6.15
CA THR A 33 3.23 -11.16 -7.54
C THR A 33 2.32 -12.04 -8.38
N PHE A 34 1.97 -11.54 -9.56
CA PHE A 34 1.07 -12.16 -10.54
C PHE A 34 1.74 -12.11 -11.93
N GLY A 35 2.47 -13.17 -12.28
CA GLY A 35 3.29 -13.19 -13.49
C GLY A 35 4.33 -12.07 -13.47
N ASP A 36 4.27 -11.19 -14.46
CA ASP A 36 5.16 -10.02 -14.57
C ASP A 36 4.75 -8.84 -13.70
N TYR A 37 3.61 -8.91 -13.01
CA TYR A 37 3.12 -7.82 -12.17
C TYR A 37 3.42 -8.05 -10.70
N THR A 38 3.86 -7.01 -10.01
CA THR A 38 3.96 -6.97 -8.54
C THR A 38 3.02 -5.89 -8.03
N VAL A 39 2.06 -6.28 -7.20
CA VAL A 39 1.13 -5.37 -6.54
C VAL A 39 1.63 -5.14 -5.12
N HIS A 40 2.06 -3.92 -4.81
CA HIS A 40 2.35 -3.48 -3.46
C HIS A 40 1.08 -2.93 -2.81
N TYR A 41 0.83 -3.34 -1.57
CA TYR A 41 -0.31 -2.88 -0.80
C TYR A 41 0.10 -2.60 0.65
N SER A 42 -0.42 -1.51 1.20
CA SER A 42 -0.17 -1.15 2.58
C SER A 42 -1.38 -0.45 3.19
N THR A 43 -1.54 -0.58 4.50
CA THR A 43 -2.57 0.10 5.27
C THR A 43 -1.96 0.72 6.52
N PHE A 44 -2.26 1.99 6.77
CA PHE A 44 -1.74 2.72 7.92
C PHE A 44 -2.65 3.87 8.33
N ASN A 45 -2.34 4.48 9.47
CA ASN A 45 -3.09 5.60 10.02
C ASN A 45 -2.78 6.91 9.31
N THR A 46 -3.79 7.68 8.89
CA THR A 46 -3.58 8.97 8.19
C THR A 46 -2.82 10.00 9.04
N SER A 47 -2.78 9.86 10.37
CA SER A 47 -1.95 10.71 11.24
C SER A 47 -0.45 10.60 10.96
N PHE A 48 0.00 9.47 10.38
CA PHE A 48 1.40 9.24 10.00
C PHE A 48 1.82 10.00 8.73
N LEU A 49 0.86 10.52 7.96
CA LEU A 49 1.19 11.43 6.87
C LEU A 49 1.80 12.71 7.44
N THR A 50 2.81 13.24 6.77
CA THR A 50 3.26 14.61 7.03
C THR A 50 2.17 15.60 6.60
N PRO A 51 2.14 16.83 7.15
CA PRO A 51 1.18 17.85 6.74
C PRO A 51 1.17 18.10 5.22
N ASP A 52 2.36 18.17 4.60
CA ASP A 52 2.49 18.48 3.18
C ASP A 52 1.98 17.34 2.29
N VAL A 53 2.28 16.09 2.64
CA VAL A 53 1.77 14.92 1.90
C VAL A 53 0.26 14.80 2.05
N ALA A 54 -0.27 14.94 3.27
CA ALA A 54 -1.71 14.91 3.50
C ALA A 54 -2.44 15.99 2.67
N LYS A 55 -1.86 17.19 2.56
CA LYS A 55 -2.37 18.26 1.72
C LYS A 55 -2.27 17.94 0.23
N SER A 56 -1.16 17.39 -0.25
CA SER A 56 -0.97 17.07 -1.68
C SER A 56 -1.98 16.02 -2.18
N VAL A 57 -2.32 15.04 -1.33
CA VAL A 57 -3.29 13.98 -1.67
C VAL A 57 -4.72 14.25 -1.19
N GLY A 58 -4.98 15.41 -0.57
CA GLY A 58 -6.31 15.80 -0.10
C GLY A 58 -6.87 14.92 1.03
N VAL A 59 -6.01 14.41 1.90
CA VAL A 59 -6.37 13.54 3.02
C VAL A 59 -6.32 14.30 4.34
N VAL A 60 -7.36 14.16 5.15
CA VAL A 60 -7.37 14.71 6.52
C VAL A 60 -6.59 13.77 7.43
N ARG A 61 -5.58 14.31 8.12
CA ARG A 61 -4.79 13.57 9.11
C ARG A 61 -5.64 13.30 10.35
N SER A 62 -5.82 12.04 10.70
CA SER A 62 -6.58 11.63 11.88
C SER A 62 -6.13 10.27 12.39
N LYS A 63 -5.96 10.15 13.71
CA LYS A 63 -5.75 8.86 14.39
C LYS A 63 -6.91 7.89 14.17
N ARG A 64 -8.10 8.36 13.79
CA ARG A 64 -9.29 7.51 13.57
C ARG A 64 -9.54 7.17 12.10
N LYS A 65 -8.64 7.57 11.19
CA LYS A 65 -8.76 7.27 9.76
C LYS A 65 -7.57 6.47 9.27
N GLY A 66 -7.88 5.38 8.58
CA GLY A 66 -6.94 4.54 7.87
C GLY A 66 -6.84 4.98 6.43
N MET A 67 -5.70 4.69 5.82
CA MET A 67 -5.48 4.82 4.39
C MET A 67 -4.90 3.52 3.87
N MET A 68 -5.48 3.02 2.79
CA MET A 68 -4.92 1.98 1.95
C MET A 68 -4.20 2.61 0.78
N THR A 69 -2.99 2.10 0.49
CA THR A 69 -2.22 2.45 -0.70
C THR A 69 -2.05 1.19 -1.55
N ILE A 70 -2.32 1.28 -2.84
CA ILE A 70 -1.98 0.25 -3.83
C ILE A 70 -1.03 0.86 -4.87
N ALA A 71 0.03 0.14 -5.21
CA ALA A 71 0.92 0.45 -6.33
C ALA A 71 1.14 -0.82 -7.15
N VAL A 72 1.20 -0.67 -8.48
CA VAL A 72 1.40 -1.81 -9.38
C VAL A 72 2.67 -1.57 -10.17
N LEU A 73 3.57 -2.54 -10.13
CA LEU A 73 4.77 -2.59 -10.94
C LEU A 73 4.63 -3.70 -11.98
N LYS A 74 5.20 -3.48 -13.16
CA LYS A 74 5.35 -4.49 -14.21
C LYS A 74 6.83 -4.66 -14.53
N LYS A 75 7.28 -5.90 -14.51
CA LYS A 75 8.60 -6.35 -14.92
C LYS A 75 8.63 -6.48 -16.44
N ASN A 76 9.66 -5.93 -17.09
CA ASN A 76 9.89 -6.13 -18.52
C ASN A 76 10.74 -7.40 -18.78
N THR A 77 11.01 -7.71 -20.05
CA THR A 77 11.80 -8.89 -20.47
C THR A 77 13.26 -8.87 -19.97
N GLU A 78 13.79 -7.69 -19.68
CA GLU A 78 15.15 -7.51 -19.10
C GLU A 78 15.14 -7.60 -17.57
N GLY A 79 13.97 -7.78 -16.97
CA GLY A 79 13.77 -7.88 -15.53
C GLY A 79 13.67 -6.55 -14.79
N LYS A 80 13.62 -5.43 -15.50
CA LYS A 80 13.45 -4.08 -14.93
C LYS A 80 11.98 -3.81 -14.64
N GLU A 81 11.69 -3.29 -13.45
CA GLU A 81 10.35 -2.90 -13.03
C GLU A 81 10.01 -1.46 -13.40
N SER A 82 8.75 -1.22 -13.72
CA SER A 82 8.18 0.10 -14.01
C SER A 82 6.74 0.18 -13.54
N ASN A 83 6.24 1.39 -13.24
CA ASN A 83 4.87 1.58 -12.80
C ASN A 83 3.86 1.17 -13.89
N ALA A 84 2.85 0.40 -13.50
CA ALA A 84 1.73 0.01 -14.34
C ALA A 84 0.46 0.72 -13.86
N SER A 85 -0.33 1.21 -14.81
CA SER A 85 -1.69 1.67 -14.49
C SER A 85 -2.62 0.46 -14.36
N ALA A 86 -3.60 0.57 -13.47
CA ALA A 86 -4.63 -0.44 -13.24
C ALA A 86 -5.98 0.19 -12.89
N SER A 87 -7.06 -0.57 -13.05
CA SER A 87 -8.30 -0.36 -12.32
C SER A 87 -8.17 -1.00 -10.94
N VAL A 88 -8.58 -0.30 -9.88
CA VAL A 88 -8.51 -0.80 -8.51
C VAL A 88 -9.86 -0.64 -7.84
N ALA A 89 -10.41 -1.74 -7.37
CA ALA A 89 -11.60 -1.77 -6.55
C ALA A 89 -11.32 -2.58 -5.28
N GLY A 90 -12.02 -2.30 -4.20
CA GLY A 90 -11.86 -3.11 -3.00
C GLY A 90 -12.90 -2.82 -1.94
N SER A 91 -12.88 -3.66 -0.92
CA SER A 91 -13.72 -3.53 0.26
C SER A 91 -12.90 -3.81 1.51
N ALA A 92 -13.36 -3.20 2.60
CA ALA A 92 -12.91 -3.49 3.95
C ALA A 92 -14.12 -4.00 4.73
N TYR A 93 -13.94 -5.08 5.48
CA TYR A 93 -14.99 -5.59 6.35
C TYR A 93 -14.43 -5.97 7.72
N ASP A 94 -15.26 -5.78 8.72
CA ASP A 94 -15.10 -6.38 10.04
C ASP A 94 -16.23 -7.40 10.25
N LEU A 95 -16.45 -7.85 11.49
CA LEU A 95 -17.51 -8.81 11.81
C LEU A 95 -18.94 -8.23 11.72
N ILE A 96 -19.08 -6.91 11.55
CA ILE A 96 -20.34 -6.17 11.65
C ILE A 96 -20.71 -5.55 10.30
N VAL A 97 -19.76 -4.89 9.62
CA VAL A 97 -20.02 -4.07 8.43
C VAL A 97 -19.02 -4.38 7.33
N THR A 98 -19.50 -4.42 6.09
CA THR A 98 -18.66 -4.34 4.89
C THR A 98 -18.80 -2.95 4.27
N LYS A 99 -17.67 -2.32 3.94
CA LYS A 99 -17.61 -1.01 3.29
C LYS A 99 -16.77 -1.10 2.03
N ASN A 100 -17.24 -0.48 0.95
CA ASN A 100 -16.45 -0.31 -0.25
C ASN A 100 -15.36 0.74 -0.01
N LEU A 101 -14.22 0.55 -0.66
CA LEU A 101 -13.10 1.48 -0.63
C LEU A 101 -13.10 2.32 -1.91
N ASP A 102 -13.30 3.63 -1.76
CA ASP A 102 -13.28 4.58 -2.87
C ASP A 102 -11.84 4.96 -3.22
N PHE A 103 -11.23 4.19 -4.14
CA PHE A 103 -9.87 4.44 -4.60
C PHE A 103 -9.78 5.66 -5.50
N LYS A 104 -8.86 6.56 -5.17
CA LYS A 104 -8.46 7.70 -5.99
C LYS A 104 -7.07 7.46 -6.53
N GLN A 105 -6.91 7.64 -7.84
CA GLN A 105 -5.60 7.59 -8.47
C GLN A 105 -4.83 8.89 -8.20
N VAL A 106 -3.59 8.76 -7.74
CA VAL A 106 -2.63 9.84 -7.54
C VAL A 106 -1.42 9.57 -8.43
N ARG A 107 -0.94 10.62 -9.11
CA ARG A 107 0.25 10.57 -9.96
C ARG A 107 1.30 11.52 -9.39
N GLU A 108 2.46 10.98 -9.04
CA GLU A 108 3.62 11.78 -8.60
C GLU A 108 4.82 11.42 -9.47
N GLN A 109 5.29 12.40 -10.25
CA GLN A 109 6.39 12.20 -11.21
C GLN A 109 6.12 11.00 -12.14
N ASN A 110 6.82 9.88 -11.93
CA ASN A 110 6.69 8.65 -12.70
C ASN A 110 5.94 7.54 -11.95
N ALA A 111 5.44 7.80 -10.74
CA ALA A 111 4.73 6.84 -9.90
C ALA A 111 3.21 7.02 -9.95
N VAL A 112 2.50 5.89 -9.89
CA VAL A 112 1.04 5.84 -9.86
C VAL A 112 0.61 5.08 -8.61
N TYR A 113 -0.22 5.73 -7.80
CA TYR A 113 -0.76 5.16 -6.56
C TYR A 113 -2.28 5.20 -6.59
N TYR A 114 -2.90 4.25 -5.90
CA TYR A 114 -4.34 4.24 -5.65
C TYR A 114 -4.55 4.32 -4.15
N LEU A 115 -5.23 5.37 -3.72
CA LEU A 115 -5.44 5.69 -2.31
C LEU A 115 -6.91 5.58 -1.97
N ALA A 116 -7.24 4.86 -0.91
CA ALA A 116 -8.58 4.85 -0.33
C ALA A 116 -8.48 5.12 1.18
N THR A 117 -9.37 5.96 1.70
CA THR A 117 -9.47 6.22 3.15
C THR A 117 -10.68 5.55 3.74
N PHE A 118 -10.56 5.09 4.99
CA PHE A 118 -11.65 4.45 5.73
C PHE A 118 -11.56 4.80 7.21
N ASP A 119 -12.65 4.66 7.95
CA ASP A 119 -12.64 4.87 9.39
C ASP A 119 -12.09 3.63 10.10
N ILE A 120 -11.31 3.85 11.17
CA ILE A 120 -10.72 2.78 11.98
C ILE A 120 -11.51 2.63 13.27
N GLU A 121 -11.92 1.40 13.55
CA GLU A 121 -12.36 0.98 14.88
C GLU A 121 -11.18 0.36 15.64
N ASN A 122 -10.99 0.76 16.90
CA ASN A 122 -9.80 0.37 17.65
C ASN A 122 -9.85 -1.11 18.02
N LYS A 123 -8.70 -1.80 17.93
CA LYS A 123 -8.51 -3.20 18.36
C LYS A 123 -9.38 -4.22 17.62
N ILE A 124 -9.95 -3.86 16.47
CA ILE A 124 -10.70 -4.77 15.61
C ILE A 124 -9.83 -5.21 14.43
N ASP A 125 -9.96 -6.48 14.05
CA ASP A 125 -9.36 -6.98 12.82
C ASP A 125 -10.20 -6.52 11.62
N VAL A 126 -9.54 -5.84 10.68
CA VAL A 126 -10.14 -5.46 9.41
C VAL A 126 -9.61 -6.39 8.33
N TYR A 127 -10.53 -6.98 7.60
CA TYR A 127 -10.26 -7.81 6.45
C TYR A 127 -10.43 -6.99 5.19
N PHE A 128 -9.50 -7.13 4.27
CA PHE A 128 -9.47 -6.40 3.02
C PHE A 128 -9.50 -7.36 1.85
N THR A 129 -10.32 -7.03 0.85
CA THR A 129 -10.32 -7.65 -0.46
C THR A 129 -10.07 -6.56 -1.48
N VAL A 130 -9.01 -6.71 -2.28
CA VAL A 130 -8.61 -5.76 -3.31
C VAL A 130 -8.53 -6.47 -4.65
N ASN A 131 -9.24 -5.93 -5.63
CA ASN A 131 -9.22 -6.36 -7.03
C ASN A 131 -8.38 -5.36 -7.82
N VAL A 132 -7.27 -5.82 -8.39
CA VAL A 132 -6.35 -5.00 -9.17
C VAL A 132 -6.31 -5.51 -10.60
N GLN A 133 -6.70 -4.68 -11.56
CA GLN A 133 -6.79 -5.06 -12.97
C GLN A 133 -5.91 -4.17 -13.83
N PRO A 134 -4.64 -4.56 -14.08
CA PRO A 134 -3.75 -3.80 -14.97
C PRO A 134 -4.10 -3.93 -16.46
N ASP A 135 -4.68 -5.07 -16.86
CA ASP A 135 -5.16 -5.32 -18.22
C ASP A 135 -6.68 -5.51 -18.20
N PRO A 136 -7.47 -4.64 -18.86
CA PRO A 136 -8.93 -4.72 -18.86
C PRO A 136 -9.48 -5.98 -19.55
N ASN A 137 -8.66 -6.72 -20.30
CA ASN A 137 -9.06 -7.97 -20.98
C ASN A 137 -8.75 -9.23 -20.16
N GLN A 138 -8.19 -9.08 -18.96
CA GLN A 138 -7.86 -10.18 -18.06
C GLN A 138 -8.63 -10.04 -16.75
N ASP A 139 -8.83 -11.16 -16.06
CA ASP A 139 -9.43 -11.13 -14.72
C ASP A 139 -8.56 -10.32 -13.74
N PRO A 140 -9.17 -9.62 -12.77
CA PRO A 140 -8.43 -8.88 -11.77
C PRO A 140 -7.61 -9.81 -10.88
N PHE A 141 -6.46 -9.32 -10.44
CA PHE A 141 -5.70 -9.91 -9.35
C PHE A 141 -6.45 -9.68 -8.03
N VAL A 142 -6.78 -10.77 -7.33
CA VAL A 142 -7.49 -10.71 -6.05
C VAL A 142 -6.47 -10.85 -4.92
N ILE A 143 -6.42 -9.84 -4.06
CA ILE A 143 -5.57 -9.82 -2.87
C ILE A 143 -6.47 -9.75 -1.66
N ASN A 144 -6.34 -10.74 -0.78
CA ASN A 144 -7.01 -10.75 0.51
C ASN A 144 -5.96 -10.59 1.59
N PHE A 145 -6.21 -9.78 2.61
CA PHE A 145 -5.34 -9.70 3.77
C PHE A 145 -6.08 -9.16 5.00
N LYS A 146 -5.54 -9.42 6.19
CA LYS A 146 -6.05 -8.92 7.45
C LYS A 146 -5.08 -7.91 8.04
N LYS A 147 -5.58 -6.79 8.55
CA LYS A 147 -4.79 -5.84 9.34
C LYS A 147 -5.55 -5.41 10.58
N ARG A 148 -4.86 -5.43 11.71
CA ARG A 148 -5.29 -4.72 12.91
C ARG A 148 -4.66 -3.33 12.90
N LEU A 149 -5.49 -2.30 12.99
CA LEU A 149 -5.04 -0.92 13.10
C LEU A 149 -5.31 -0.41 14.51
N TYR A 150 -4.33 0.28 15.07
CA TYR A 150 -4.39 0.83 16.42
C TYR A 150 -4.44 2.33 16.36
N TRP A 151 -5.16 2.90 17.32
CA TRP A 151 -5.06 4.31 17.63
C TRP A 151 -5.19 4.52 19.14
N ASP A 152 -4.29 5.32 19.68
CA ASP A 152 -4.33 5.77 21.07
C ASP A 152 -5.04 7.12 21.12
N GLU A 153 -5.82 7.38 22.18
CA GLU A 153 -6.46 8.69 22.41
C GLU A 153 -5.42 9.82 22.47
#